data_AF-X0VX13-F1
#
_entry.id   AF-X0VX13-F1
#
_cell.length_a   1.000
_cell.length_b   1.000
_cell.length_c   1.000
_cell.angle_alpha   90.00
_cell.angle_beta   90.00
_cell.angle_gamma   90.00
#
_symmetry.space_group_name_H-M   'P 1'
#
loop_
_entity.id
_entity.type
_entity.pdbx_description
1 polymer ?
#
loop_
_entity_poly.entity_id
_entity_poly.type
_entity_poly.pdbx_seq_one_letter_code
_entity_poly.pdbx_strand_id
1 'polypeptide(L)'
;MHAHVSPSGWPALVLNADFRPLSYYPLSLWSWQDAIKAVFLERVNIVANYDRSVHSPSFEMKLPSVVSLKTFVKPSTHPAFTRFNVFLR
;
A
#
# COMPACT_ATOMS: atom_id res chain seq x y z
N MET A 1 2.31 -9.23 -5.34
CA MET A 1 1.21 -8.98 -6.28
C MET A 1 1.01 -7.48 -6.35
N HIS A 2 1.49 -6.84 -7.43
CA HIS A 2 1.23 -5.42 -7.66
C HIS A 2 -0.16 -5.30 -8.28
N ALA A 3 -1.13 -4.76 -7.54
CA ALA A 3 -2.44 -4.48 -8.11
C ALA A 3 -2.31 -3.26 -9.03
N HIS A 4 -2.73 -3.39 -10.29
CA HIS A 4 -2.98 -2.23 -11.14
C HIS A 4 -4.16 -1.47 -10.54
N VAL A 5 -3.88 -0.42 -9.76
CA VAL A 5 -4.93 0.43 -9.19
C VAL A 5 -5.33 1.46 -10.24
N SER A 6 -6.62 1.54 -10.54
CA SER A 6 -7.16 2.63 -11.36
C SER A 6 -6.99 3.95 -10.60
N PRO A 7 -6.46 5.01 -11.24
CA PRO A 7 -6.14 6.28 -10.57
C PRO A 7 -7.35 6.98 -9.95
N SER A 8 -8.58 6.63 -10.36
CA SER A 8 -9.83 7.14 -9.81
C SER A 8 -10.33 6.39 -8.56
N GLY A 9 -9.56 5.44 -8.04
CA GLY A 9 -10.03 4.43 -7.09
C GLY A 9 -9.49 4.53 -5.66
N TRP A 10 -9.08 5.70 -5.14
CA TRP A 10 -8.56 5.86 -3.77
C TRP A 10 -7.44 4.85 -3.39
N PRO A 11 -6.31 4.83 -4.11
CA PRO A 11 -5.21 3.89 -3.85
C PRO A 11 -4.59 4.09 -2.46
N ALA A 12 -4.26 3.01 -1.76
CA ALA A 12 -3.52 3.08 -0.51
C ALA A 12 -2.01 2.83 -0.74
N LEU A 13 -1.15 3.71 -0.24
CA LEU A 13 0.30 3.52 -0.25
C LEU A 13 0.70 2.49 0.81
N VAL A 14 1.49 1.50 0.39
CA VAL A 14 1.98 0.43 1.26
C VAL A 14 3.46 0.63 1.55
N LEU A 15 3.74 0.76 2.83
CA LEU A 15 5.08 0.85 3.39
C LEU A 15 5.47 -0.47 4.04
N ASN A 16 6.77 -0.68 4.16
CA ASN A 16 7.30 -1.78 4.94
C ASN A 16 7.20 -1.48 6.45
N ALA A 17 7.56 -2.45 7.30
CA ALA A 17 7.46 -2.32 8.76
C ALA A 17 8.36 -1.23 9.36
N ASP A 18 9.39 -0.80 8.63
CA ASP A 18 10.26 0.32 8.96
C ASP A 18 9.78 1.66 8.38
N PHE A 19 8.53 1.73 7.92
CA PHE A 19 7.92 2.90 7.27
C PHE A 19 8.65 3.37 6.01
N ARG A 20 9.51 2.53 5.42
CA ARG A 20 10.14 2.81 4.13
C ARG A 20 9.29 2.28 2.98
N PRO A 21 9.33 2.92 1.79
CA PRO A 21 8.60 2.41 0.63
C PRO A 21 9.11 1.02 0.27
N LEU A 22 8.18 0.09 0.03
CA LEU A 22 8.50 -1.29 -0.31
C LEU A 22 9.02 -1.42 -1.76
N SER A 23 8.68 -0.47 -2.63
CA SER A 23 9.24 -0.33 -3.97
C SER A 23 9.36 1.14 -4.34
N TYR A 24 10.49 1.51 -4.95
CA TYR A 24 10.73 2.87 -5.44
C TYR A 24 9.92 3.17 -6.70
N TYR A 25 9.74 2.19 -7.60
CA TYR A 25 8.82 2.27 -8.73
C TYR A 25 8.48 0.89 -9.31
N PRO A 26 7.22 0.61 -9.70
CA PRO A 26 6.05 1.43 -9.39
C PRO A 26 5.85 1.44 -7.87
N LEU A 27 5.33 2.56 -7.35
CA LEU A 27 4.98 2.67 -5.93
C LEU A 27 4.13 1.47 -5.52
N SER A 28 4.37 0.95 -4.32
CA SER A 28 3.58 -0.16 -3.78
C SER A 28 2.20 0.35 -3.40
N LEU A 29 1.27 0.33 -4.35
CA LEU A 29 -0.10 0.77 -4.17
C LEU A 29 -1.04 -0.45 -4.08
N TRP A 30 -1.97 -0.37 -3.14
CA TRP A 30 -3.11 -1.29 -3.01
C TRP A 30 -4.41 -0.58 -3.35
N SER A 31 -5.43 -1.36 -3.71
CA SER A 31 -6.81 -0.84 -3.72
C SER A 31 -7.25 -0.53 -2.29
N TRP A 32 -8.17 0.42 -2.09
CA TRP A 32 -8.72 0.68 -0.75
C TRP A 32 -9.41 -0.55 -0.15
N GLN A 33 -10.01 -1.41 -0.98
CA GLN A 33 -10.65 -2.65 -0.52
C GLN A 33 -9.62 -3.62 0.05
N ASP A 34 -8.47 -3.78 -0.61
CA ASP A 34 -7.39 -4.64 -0.12
C ASP A 34 -6.76 -4.06 1.15
N ALA A 35 -6.60 -2.73 1.23
CA ALA A 35 -6.10 -2.05 2.41
C ALA A 35 -7.02 -2.26 3.62
N ILE A 36 -8.34 -2.09 3.44
CA ILE A 36 -9.33 -2.38 4.49
C ILE A 36 -9.28 -3.84 4.91
N LYS A 37 -9.26 -4.78 3.95
CA LYS A 37 -9.14 -6.21 4.25
C LYS A 37 -7.89 -6.49 5.11
N ALA A 38 -6.76 -5.89 4.78
CA ALA A 38 -5.53 -6.07 5.54
C ALA A 38 -5.60 -5.46 6.96
N VAL A 39 -6.31 -4.34 7.14
CA VAL A 39 -6.59 -3.75 8.46
C VAL A 39 -7.42 -4.70 9.31
N PHE A 40 -8.52 -5.26 8.76
CA PHE A 40 -9.36 -6.22 9.47
C PHE A 40 -8.66 -7.54 9.79
N LEU A 41 -7.73 -7.98 8.94
CA LEU A 41 -6.88 -9.14 9.19
C LEU A 41 -5.70 -8.83 10.13
N GLU A 42 -5.64 -7.61 10.68
CA GLU A 42 -4.57 -7.13 11.55
C GLU A 42 -3.17 -7.28 10.95
N ARG A 43 -3.02 -7.22 9.61
CA ARG A 43 -1.73 -7.40 8.92
C ARG A 43 -0.94 -6.11 8.73
N VAL A 44 -1.60 -4.97 8.88
CA VAL A 44 -1.03 -3.64 8.63
C VAL A 44 -1.40 -2.66 9.75
N ASN A 45 -0.59 -1.61 9.90
CA ASN A 45 -0.92 -0.44 10.70
C ASN A 45 -1.35 0.71 9.77
N ILE A 46 -2.32 1.50 10.22
CA ILE A 46 -2.78 2.69 9.50
C ILE A 46 -1.86 3.84 9.88
N VAL A 47 -1.24 4.47 8.87
CA VAL A 47 -0.37 5.64 9.05
C VAL A 47 -1.14 6.92 8.76
N ALA A 48 -1.92 6.92 7.69
CA ALA A 48 -2.76 8.04 7.29
C ALA A 48 -4.07 7.54 6.68
N ASN A 49 -5.09 8.38 6.77
CA ASN A 49 -6.41 8.14 6.21
C ASN A 49 -6.75 9.23 5.20
N TYR A 50 -7.64 8.92 4.27
CA TYR A 50 -8.36 9.91 3.50
C TYR A 50 -9.44 10.57 4.36
N ASP A 51 -9.91 11.75 3.93
CA ASP A 51 -11.08 12.41 4.51
C ASP A 51 -12.41 11.74 4.12
N ARG A 52 -12.34 10.65 3.34
CA ARG A 52 -13.48 9.84 2.94
C ARG A 52 -13.70 8.70 3.92
N SER A 53 -14.92 8.54 4.39
CA SER A 53 -15.38 7.39 5.16
C SER A 53 -16.08 6.35 4.28
N VAL A 54 -15.99 5.10 4.71
CA VAL A 54 -16.81 3.98 4.22
C VAL A 54 -17.68 3.48 5.37
N HIS A 55 -18.90 3.11 5.00
CA HIS A 55 -19.91 2.72 5.97
C HIS A 55 -20.49 1.36 5.56
N SER A 56 -20.73 0.53 6.56
CA SER A 56 -21.67 -0.58 6.51
C SER A 56 -22.90 -0.20 7.34
N PRO A 57 -24.00 -0.96 7.27
CA PRO A 57 -25.18 -0.69 8.09
C PRO A 57 -24.93 -0.62 9.61
N SER A 58 -23.79 -1.12 10.10
CA SER A 58 -23.47 -1.19 11.53
C SER A 58 -22.06 -0.69 11.88
N PHE A 59 -21.31 -0.15 10.92
CA PHE A 59 -19.92 0.23 11.12
C PHE A 59 -19.52 1.38 10.20
N GLU A 60 -18.66 2.26 10.68
CA GLU A 60 -18.07 3.35 9.91
C GLU A 60 -16.56 3.40 10.16
N MET A 61 -15.78 3.56 9.09
CA MET A 61 -14.34 3.82 9.19
C MET A 61 -13.86 4.77 8.11
N LYS A 62 -12.79 5.51 8.41
CA LYS A 62 -12.08 6.30 7.39
C LYS A 62 -11.31 5.37 6.44
N LEU A 63 -11.25 5.73 5.17
CA LEU A 63 -10.46 5.01 4.19
C LEU A 63 -8.97 5.15 4.49
N PRO A 64 -8.20 4.06 4.59
CA PRO A 64 -6.77 4.15 4.76
C PRO A 64 -6.11 4.65 3.47
N SER A 65 -5.29 5.69 3.58
CA SER A 65 -4.50 6.24 2.47
C SER A 65 -3.05 5.77 2.49
N VAL A 66 -2.50 5.55 3.69
CA VAL A 66 -1.14 5.02 3.86
C VAL A 66 -1.17 3.94 4.94
N VAL A 67 -0.63 2.77 4.63
CA VAL A 67 -0.53 1.63 5.54
C VAL A 67 0.90 1.11 5.60
N SER A 68 1.32 0.58 6.75
CA SER A 68 2.61 -0.10 6.91
C SER A 68 2.41 -1.56 7.26
N LEU A 69 3.17 -2.47 6.65
CA LEU A 69 3.17 -3.88 7.02
C LEU A 69 3.59 -4.07 8.49
N LYS A 70 2.97 -5.02 9.20
CA LYS A 70 3.45 -5.38 10.56
C LYS A 70 4.72 -6.23 10.52
N THR A 71 4.91 -7.00 9.46
CA THR A 71 6.08 -7.88 9.28
C THR A 71 7.04 -7.26 8.29
N PHE A 72 8.32 -7.21 8.64
CA PHE A 72 9.36 -6.69 7.77
C PHE A 72 9.57 -7.60 6.57
N VAL A 73 9.48 -7.03 5.37
CA VAL A 73 9.81 -7.70 4.11
C VAL A 73 11.17 -7.21 3.64
N LYS A 74 12.12 -8.13 3.42
CA LYS A 74 13.45 -7.79 2.92
C LYS A 74 13.37 -7.42 1.43
N PRO A 75 13.74 -6.19 1.02
CA PRO A 75 13.79 -5.82 -0.40
C PRO A 75 14.85 -6.66 -1.13
N SER A 76 14.62 -6.96 -2.41
CA SER A 76 15.65 -7.61 -3.24
C SER A 76 16.88 -6.71 -3.34
N THR A 77 18.05 -7.24 -3.03
CA THR A 77 19.33 -6.53 -3.14
C THR A 77 19.86 -6.44 -4.56
N HIS A 78 19.33 -7.26 -5.47
CA HIS A 78 19.73 -7.30 -6.87
C HIS A 78 18.58 -6.77 -7.72
N PRO A 79 18.61 -5.49 -8.14
CA PRO A 79 17.63 -4.98 -9.09
C PRO A 79 17.81 -5.71 -10.42
N ALA A 80 16.71 -6.06 -11.07
CA ALA A 80 16.77 -6.67 -12.40
C ALA A 80 17.41 -5.68 -13.38
N PHE A 81 18.38 -6.15 -14.18
CA PHE A 81 19.05 -5.31 -15.18
C PHE A 81 18.17 -5.13 -16.41
N THR A 82 17.15 -4.27 -16.30
CA THR A 82 16.21 -3.95 -17.38
C THR A 82 16.41 -2.50 -17.84
N ARG A 83 16.08 -2.19 -19.10
CA ARG A 83 16.13 -0.81 -19.64
C ARG A 83 15.39 0.18 -18.75
N PHE A 84 14.27 -0.26 -18.18
CA PHE A 84 13.46 0.52 -17.27
C PHE A 84 14.19 0.82 -15.94
N ASN A 85 14.82 -0.17 -15.32
CA ASN A 85 15.54 0.03 -14.05
C ASN A 85 16.83 0.85 -14.21
N VAL A 86 17.46 0.84 -15.40
CA VAL A 86 18.60 1.72 -15.71
C VAL A 86 18.16 3.18 -15.82
N PHE A 87 16.96 3.45 -16.34
CA PHE A 87 16.43 4.82 -16.45
C PHE A 87 16.13 5.47 -15.08
N LEU A 88 15.82 4.67 -14.06
CA LEU A 88 15.47 5.17 -12.73
C LEU A 88 16.66 5.40 -11.78
N ARG A 89 17.89 5.14 -12.24
CA ARG A 89 19.13 5.32 -11.46
C ARG A 89 19.84 6.60 -11.85
#